data_AF-A0A937IPZ6-F1
#
_entry.id   AF-A0A937IPZ6-F1
#
_cell.length_a   1.000
_cell.length_b   1.000
_cell.length_c   1.000
_cell.angle_alpha   90.00
_cell.angle_beta   90.00
_cell.angle_gamma   90.00
#
_symmetry.space_group_name_H-M   'P 1'
#
loop_
_entity.id
_entity.type
_entity.pdbx_description
1 polymer ?
#
loop_
_entity_poly.entity_id
_entity_poly.type
_entity_poly.pdbx_seq_one_letter_code
_entity_poly.pdbx_strand_id
1 'polypeptide(L)'
;DEVLLFRYSALTFNGHRIHYDRRYATEEEGYPGLVVHGPLLATLLMDLVYRQLPHVDVKEFRFKALRPIFDLNSFSLHGEPSDSLNNIKLWIKDHDGLLAMEAETII
;
A
#
# COMPACT_ATOMS: atom_id res chain seq x y z
N ASP A 1 9.50 -2.53 7.98
CA ASP A 1 10.01 -1.93 9.23
C ASP A 1 8.87 -1.89 10.23
N GLU A 2 9.01 -2.62 11.33
CA GLU A 2 8.03 -2.70 12.43
C GLU A 2 7.75 -1.33 13.06
N VAL A 3 8.77 -0.45 13.15
CA VAL A 3 8.60 0.89 13.73
C VAL A 3 7.68 1.74 12.85
N LEU A 4 7.82 1.66 11.52
CA LEU A 4 6.92 2.33 10.59
C LEU A 4 5.48 1.84 10.74
N LEU A 5 5.26 0.52 10.81
CA LEU A 5 3.92 -0.04 10.94
C LEU A 5 3.26 0.35 12.26
N PHE A 6 4.01 0.32 13.37
CA PHE A 6 3.55 0.81 14.66
C PHE A 6 3.15 2.30 14.60
N ARG A 7 4.01 3.15 14.05
CA ARG A 7 3.73 4.60 13.90
C ARG A 7 2.52 4.87 13.03
N TYR A 8 2.36 4.12 11.93
CA TYR A 8 1.21 4.27 11.05
C TYR A 8 -0.09 3.85 11.75
N SER A 9 -0.07 2.75 12.50
CA SER A 9 -1.18 2.34 13.37
C SER A 9 -1.57 3.43 14.37
N ALA A 10 -0.59 4.04 15.05
CA ALA A 10 -0.85 5.14 15.97
C ALA A 10 -1.40 6.39 15.27
N LEU A 11 -0.81 6.80 14.14
CA LEU A 11 -1.22 7.99 13.37
C LEU A 11 -2.65 7.87 12.84
N THR A 12 -3.04 6.67 12.40
CA THR A 12 -4.35 6.41 11.81
C THR A 12 -5.37 5.87 12.81
N PHE A 13 -5.00 5.80 14.10
CA PHE A 13 -5.80 5.16 15.16
C PHE A 13 -6.27 3.74 14.80
N ASN A 14 -5.47 3.03 14.00
CA ASN A 14 -5.74 1.64 13.61
C ASN A 14 -5.08 0.69 14.64
N GLY A 15 -5.88 0.30 15.62
CA GLY A 15 -5.47 -0.58 16.72
C GLY A 15 -5.37 -2.07 16.36
N HIS A 16 -5.57 -2.49 15.11
CA HIS A 16 -5.54 -3.91 14.77
C HIS A 16 -4.13 -4.49 14.89
N ARG A 17 -3.97 -5.47 15.78
CA ARG A 17 -2.67 -6.02 16.21
C ARG A 17 -1.85 -6.69 15.11
N ILE A 18 -2.48 -7.18 14.05
CA ILE A 18 -1.80 -7.79 12.88
C ILE A 18 -0.76 -6.88 12.23
N HIS A 19 -0.84 -5.58 12.47
CA HIS A 19 0.06 -4.58 11.89
C HIS A 19 1.30 -4.30 12.73
N TYR A 20 1.29 -4.54 14.04
CA TYR A 20 2.36 -4.09 14.94
C TYR A 20 2.71 -5.08 16.07
N ASP A 21 1.97 -6.16 16.24
CA ASP A 21 2.24 -7.21 17.23
C ASP A 21 2.54 -8.51 16.48
N ARG A 22 3.83 -8.83 16.34
CA ARG A 22 4.26 -9.97 15.53
C ARG A 22 3.75 -11.29 16.11
N ARG A 23 3.81 -11.45 17.45
CA ARG A 23 3.38 -12.68 18.09
C ARG A 23 1.89 -12.90 17.88
N TYR A 24 1.08 -11.87 18.03
CA TYR A 24 -0.34 -11.96 17.68
C TYR A 24 -0.56 -12.31 16.21
N ALA A 25 0.11 -11.61 15.29
CA ALA A 25 -0.03 -11.86 13.86
C ALA A 25 0.33 -13.31 13.47
N THR A 26 1.40 -13.87 14.04
CA THR A 26 1.92 -15.19 13.66
C THR A 26 1.35 -16.34 14.48
N GLU A 27 1.19 -16.17 15.80
CA GLU A 27 0.77 -17.25 16.72
C GLU A 27 -0.76 -17.34 16.85
N GLU A 28 -1.49 -16.22 16.76
CA GLU A 28 -2.95 -16.20 16.93
C GLU A 28 -3.70 -16.16 15.60
N GLU A 29 -3.27 -15.32 14.65
CA GLU A 29 -3.92 -15.13 13.35
C GLU A 29 -3.30 -15.99 12.23
N GLY A 30 -2.14 -16.60 12.49
CA GLY A 30 -1.48 -17.52 11.55
C GLY A 30 -0.87 -16.85 10.30
N TYR A 31 -0.69 -15.53 10.31
CA TYR A 31 0.02 -14.83 9.24
C TYR A 31 1.52 -15.11 9.30
N PRO A 32 2.24 -15.11 8.16
CA PRO A 32 3.68 -15.33 8.15
C PRO A 32 4.49 -14.17 8.78
N GLY A 33 3.90 -12.97 8.86
CA GLY A 33 4.54 -11.77 9.41
C GLY A 33 3.52 -10.65 9.68
N LEU A 34 4.01 -9.43 9.93
CA LEU A 34 3.13 -8.28 10.11
C LEU A 34 2.49 -7.91 8.78
N VAL A 35 1.17 -7.70 8.79
CA VAL A 35 0.42 -7.27 7.61
C VAL A 35 0.64 -5.77 7.42
N VAL A 36 1.08 -5.36 6.23
CA VAL A 36 1.18 -3.94 5.89
C VAL A 36 -0.22 -3.38 5.68
N HIS A 37 -0.51 -2.21 6.26
CA HIS A 37 -1.83 -1.58 6.13
C HIS A 37 -2.16 -1.29 4.66
N GLY A 38 -3.36 -1.68 4.22
CA GLY A 38 -3.87 -1.26 2.90
C GLY A 38 -3.80 0.27 2.70
N PRO A 39 -4.22 1.10 3.68
CA PRO A 39 -4.06 2.55 3.60
C PRO A 39 -2.60 3.04 3.48
N LEU A 40 -1.63 2.34 4.08
CA LEU A 40 -0.22 2.69 3.93
C LEU A 40 0.26 2.40 2.50
N LEU A 41 -0.11 1.23 1.94
CA LEU A 41 0.17 0.89 0.54
C LEU A 41 -0.45 1.92 -0.42
N ALA A 42 -1.69 2.33 -0.17
CA ALA A 42 -2.38 3.36 -0.94
C ALA A 42 -1.66 4.73 -0.83
N THR A 43 -1.18 5.09 0.36
CA THR A 43 -0.38 6.31 0.58
C THR A 43 0.93 6.28 -0.21
N LEU A 44 1.61 5.13 -0.25
CA LEU A 44 2.83 4.96 -1.04
C LEU A 44 2.59 5.10 -2.55
N LEU A 45 1.46 4.59 -3.07
CA LEU A 45 1.07 4.80 -4.47
C LEU A 45 0.77 6.27 -4.78
N MET A 46 0.11 6.98 -3.87
CA MET A 46 -0.12 8.42 -4.01
C MET A 46 1.19 9.22 -3.98
N ASP A 47 2.10 8.87 -3.08
CA ASP A 47 3.44 9.47 -3.00
C ASP A 47 4.24 9.21 -4.29
N LEU A 48 4.14 8.02 -4.91
CA LEU A 48 4.73 7.75 -6.22
C LEU A 48 4.22 8.75 -7.28
N VAL A 49 2.92 9.03 -7.33
CA VAL A 49 2.34 10.01 -8.27
C VAL A 49 2.98 11.37 -8.09
N TYR A 50 3.03 11.90 -6.87
CA TYR A 50 3.61 13.23 -6.62
C TYR A 50 5.12 13.29 -6.83
N ARG A 51 5.86 12.18 -6.65
CA ARG A 51 7.29 12.14 -6.97
C ARG A 51 7.55 12.18 -8.47
N GLN A 52 6.69 11.54 -9.27
CA GLN A 52 6.85 11.49 -10.73
C GLN A 52 6.22 12.70 -11.43
N LEU A 53 5.15 13.27 -10.85
CA LEU A 53 4.40 14.41 -11.36
C LEU A 53 4.18 15.46 -10.25
N PRO A 54 5.21 16.25 -9.89
CA PRO A 54 5.17 17.12 -8.70
C PRO A 54 4.10 18.22 -8.67
N HIS A 55 3.50 18.53 -9.81
CA HIS A 55 2.50 19.59 -9.97
C HIS A 55 1.13 19.07 -10.38
N VAL A 56 0.93 17.75 -10.33
CA VAL A 56 -0.35 17.15 -10.67
C VAL A 56 -1.40 17.45 -9.60
N ASP A 57 -2.63 17.69 -10.03
CA ASP A 57 -3.75 18.02 -9.15
C ASP A 57 -4.71 16.84 -9.10
N VAL A 58 -4.44 15.89 -8.20
CA VAL A 58 -5.25 14.67 -8.08
C VAL A 58 -6.65 15.01 -7.57
N LYS A 59 -7.65 14.79 -8.42
CA LYS A 59 -9.08 15.01 -8.12
C LYS A 59 -9.73 13.83 -7.43
N GLU A 60 -9.30 12.64 -7.78
CA GLU A 60 -9.85 11.41 -7.23
C GLU A 60 -8.79 10.33 -7.14
N PHE A 61 -8.86 9.52 -6.09
CA PHE A 61 -8.02 8.37 -5.89
C PHE A 61 -8.83 7.19 -5.38
N ARG A 62 -8.77 6.07 -6.10
CA ARG A 62 -9.42 4.83 -5.72
C ARG A 62 -8.39 3.73 -5.67
N PHE A 63 -8.50 2.85 -4.69
CA PHE A 63 -7.61 1.71 -4.57
C PHE A 63 -8.37 0.48 -4.11
N LYS A 64 -7.83 -0.70 -4.45
CA LYS A 64 -8.34 -2.00 -4.05
C LYS A 64 -7.18 -2.90 -3.66
N ALA A 65 -7.19 -3.34 -2.41
CA ALA A 65 -6.28 -4.39 -1.95
C ALA A 65 -6.75 -5.75 -2.50
N LEU A 66 -5.84 -6.52 -3.08
CA LEU A 66 -6.11 -7.84 -3.68
C LEU A 66 -5.43 -8.96 -2.90
N ARG A 67 -4.21 -8.71 -2.41
CA ARG A 67 -3.42 -9.67 -1.62
C ARG A 67 -2.72 -8.93 -0.46
N PRO A 68 -2.55 -9.57 0.70
CA PRO A 68 -1.77 -8.98 1.79
C PRO A 68 -0.30 -8.87 1.39
N ILE A 69 0.32 -7.75 1.76
CA ILE A 69 1.77 -7.59 1.79
C ILE A 69 2.22 -7.78 3.23
N PHE A 70 3.31 -8.53 3.42
CA PHE A 70 3.92 -8.75 4.73
C PHE A 70 5.24 -8.01 4.83
N ASP A 71 5.65 -7.70 6.05
CA ASP A 71 6.90 -7.00 6.35
C ASP A 71 8.19 -7.82 6.12
N LEU A 72 8.05 -9.03 5.58
CA LEU A 72 9.12 -10.01 5.37
C LEU A 72 9.93 -9.77 4.10
N ASN A 73 9.31 -9.19 3.06
CA ASN A 73 9.91 -9.06 1.75
C ASN A 73 9.68 -7.66 1.17
N SER A 74 10.53 -7.29 0.21
CA SER A 74 10.34 -6.07 -0.57
C SER A 74 9.18 -6.24 -1.55
N PHE A 75 8.53 -5.13 -1.89
CA PHE A 75 7.52 -5.03 -2.93
C PHE A 75 7.84 -3.83 -3.83
N SER A 76 7.19 -3.73 -4.98
CA SER A 76 7.43 -2.66 -5.94
C SER A 76 6.17 -1.88 -6.25
N LEU A 77 6.31 -0.57 -6.40
CA LEU A 77 5.26 0.36 -6.77
C LEU A 77 5.41 0.69 -8.25
N HIS A 78 4.30 0.75 -8.96
CA HIS A 78 4.27 0.99 -10.40
C HIS A 78 3.15 1.96 -10.75
N GLY A 79 3.31 2.64 -11.87
CA GLY A 79 2.27 3.48 -12.43
C GLY A 79 2.50 3.76 -13.91
N GLU A 80 1.41 3.91 -14.64
CA GLU A 80 1.43 4.31 -16.05
C GLU A 80 0.22 5.20 -16.39
N PRO A 81 0.35 6.17 -17.30
CA PRO A 81 -0.79 6.86 -17.86
C PRO A 81 -1.75 5.85 -18.51
N SER A 82 -3.05 6.02 -18.26
CA SER A 82 -4.10 5.26 -18.92
C SER A 82 -4.35 5.81 -20.34
N ASP A 83 -5.11 5.05 -21.16
CA ASP A 83 -5.54 5.49 -22.49
C ASP A 83 -6.48 6.71 -22.44
N SER A 84 -7.09 6.99 -21.28
CA SER A 84 -7.86 8.21 -21.03
C SER A 84 -6.95 9.37 -20.62
N LEU A 85 -7.17 10.54 -21.23
CA LEU A 85 -6.30 11.72 -21.13
C LEU A 85 -5.99 12.23 -19.71
N ASN A 86 -6.74 11.79 -18.68
CA ASN A 86 -6.65 12.32 -17.31
C ASN A 86 -6.63 11.21 -16.25
N ASN A 87 -6.13 10.01 -16.56
CA ASN A 87 -6.09 8.92 -15.59
C ASN A 87 -4.70 8.26 -15.54
N ILE A 88 -4.27 7.91 -14.34
CA ILE A 88 -3.05 7.13 -14.12
C ILE A 88 -3.44 5.85 -13.39
N LYS A 89 -3.09 4.71 -14.00
CA LYS A 89 -3.19 3.39 -13.37
C LYS A 89 -1.97 3.18 -12.50
N LEU A 90 -2.18 2.63 -11.31
CA LEU A 90 -1.18 2.41 -10.29
C LEU A 90 -1.33 1.00 -9.74
N TRP A 91 -0.23 0.35 -9.39
CA TRP A 91 -0.31 -0.97 -8.78
C TRP A 91 0.91 -1.32 -7.95
N ILE A 92 0.73 -2.32 -7.08
CA ILE A 92 1.79 -2.92 -6.29
C ILE A 92 1.98 -4.37 -6.71
N LYS A 93 3.23 -4.75 -6.94
CA LYS A 93 3.63 -6.15 -7.06
C LYS A 93 4.35 -6.60 -5.80
N ASP A 94 3.96 -7.76 -5.26
CA ASP A 94 4.68 -8.41 -4.18
C ASP A 94 6.04 -8.96 -4.64
N HIS A 95 6.77 -9.60 -3.73
CA HIS A 95 8.10 -10.18 -3.99
C HIS A 95 8.09 -11.31 -5.04
N ASP A 96 6.95 -11.95 -5.30
CA ASP A 96 6.78 -12.97 -6.33
C ASP A 96 6.35 -12.35 -7.67
N GLY A 97 6.25 -11.02 -7.73
CA GLY A 97 5.77 -10.28 -8.90
C GLY A 97 4.26 -10.31 -9.08
N LEU A 98 3.51 -10.83 -8.10
CA LEU A 98 2.06 -10.94 -8.16
C LEU A 98 1.39 -9.63 -7.74
N LEU A 99 0.24 -9.35 -8.35
CA LEU A 99 -0.52 -8.13 -8.11
C LEU A 99 -1.15 -8.12 -6.71
N ALA A 100 -0.72 -7.19 -5.86
CA ALA A 100 -1.17 -7.07 -4.47
C ALA A 100 -2.17 -5.94 -4.25
N MET A 101 -2.06 -4.85 -5.01
CA MET A 101 -3.00 -3.72 -4.97
C MET A 101 -3.09 -3.09 -6.35
N GLU A 102 -4.28 -2.65 -6.70
CA GLU A 102 -4.55 -1.78 -7.84
C GLU A 102 -5.07 -0.44 -7.33
N ALA A 103 -4.74 0.64 -8.03
CA ALA A 103 -5.29 1.95 -7.80
C ALA A 103 -5.40 2.76 -9.11
N GLU A 104 -6.25 3.76 -9.09
CA GLU A 104 -6.41 4.73 -10.16
C GLU A 104 -6.47 6.14 -9.59
N THR A 105 -5.86 7.08 -10.29
CA THR A 105 -6.01 8.52 -10.01
C THR A 105 -6.67 9.21 -11.20
N ILE A 106 -7.53 10.18 -10.90
CA ILE A 106 -8.01 11.17 -11.86
C ILE A 106 -7.27 12.46 -11.58
N ILE A 107 -6.66 13.05 -12.61
CA ILE A 107 -5.82 14.26 -12.54
C ILE A 107 -6.42 15.43 -13.31
#